data_AF-A0A1I0XIZ3-F1
#
_entry.id   AF-A0A1I0XIZ3-F1
#
_cell.length_a   1.000
_cell.length_b   1.000
_cell.length_c   1.000
_cell.angle_alpha   90.00
_cell.angle_beta   90.00
_cell.angle_gamma   90.00
#
_symmetry.space_group_name_H-M   'P 1'
#
loop_
_entity.id
_entity.type
_entity.pdbx_description
1 polymer ?
#
loop_
_entity_poly.entity_id
_entity_poly.type
_entity_poly.pdbx_seq_one_letter_code
_entity_poly.pdbx_strand_id
1 'polypeptide(L)' 'MNVPEPDGVTWRTSSYSTNGGDCVEVGHRADQVLVRDTKDRPGGALTVPRVPWQALLDQVR' A
#
# COMPACT_ATOMS: atom_id res chain seq x y z
N MET A 1 -2.34 0.82 11.36
CA MET A 1 -3.48 1.70 11.70
C MET A 1 -4.26 1.97 10.42
N ASN A 2 -5.59 1.87 10.44
CA ASN A 2 -6.43 2.11 9.24
C ASN A 2 -7.04 3.51 9.30
N VAL A 3 -6.22 4.54 9.09
CA VAL A 3 -6.67 5.93 9.09
C VAL A 3 -6.86 6.37 7.63
N PRO A 4 -8.04 6.87 7.23
CA PRO A 4 -8.22 7.52 5.95
C PRO A 4 -7.42 8.82 5.93
N GLU A 5 -6.49 8.95 4.99
CA GLU A 5 -5.81 10.22 4.73
C GLU A 5 -6.77 11.17 3.96
N PRO A 6 -6.59 12.51 4.07
CA PRO A 6 -7.53 13.50 3.50
C PRO A 6 -7.64 13.44 1.97
N ASP A 7 -6.77 12.70 1.30
CA ASP A 7 -6.76 12.39 -0.13
C ASP A 7 -7.66 11.21 -0.52
N GLY A 8 -8.36 10.60 0.45
CA GLY A 8 -9.29 9.50 0.25
C GLY A 8 -8.62 8.13 0.16
N VAL A 9 -7.37 8.02 0.61
CA VAL A 9 -6.64 6.75 0.65
C VAL A 9 -6.84 6.06 1.99
N THR A 10 -7.26 4.80 1.95
CA THR A 10 -7.33 3.95 3.15
C THR A 10 -6.08 3.10 3.25
N TRP A 11 -5.20 3.44 4.19
CA TRP A 11 -3.94 2.73 4.41
C TRP A 11 -4.09 1.53 5.35
N ARG A 12 -3.38 0.45 5.04
CA ARG A 12 -3.23 -0.74 5.88
C ARG A 12 -1.75 -1.10 5.96
N THR A 13 -1.23 -1.17 7.18
CA THR A 13 0.12 -1.68 7.44
C THR A 13 0.15 -3.21 7.28
N SER A 14 1.20 -3.75 6.66
CA SER A 14 1.39 -5.20 6.53
C SER A 14 1.62 -5.87 7.88
N SER A 15 1.06 -7.07 8.08
CA SER A 15 1.31 -7.88 9.28
C SER A 15 2.74 -8.41 9.33
N TYR A 16 3.44 -8.48 8.19
CA TYR A 16 4.84 -8.89 8.12
C TYR A 16 5.81 -7.79 8.58
N SER A 17 5.29 -6.58 8.84
CA SER A 17 6.08 -5.43 9.29
C SER A 17 6.32 -5.38 10.80
N THR A 18 5.95 -6.43 11.54
CA THR A 18 6.09 -6.47 13.01
C THR A 18 7.51 -6.64 13.51
N ASN A 19 8.42 -7.18 12.69
CA ASN A 19 9.78 -7.55 13.14
C ASN A 19 10.85 -6.49 12.84
N GLY A 20 10.45 -5.23 12.62
CA GLY A 20 11.34 -4.07 12.61
C GLY A 20 12.26 -3.93 11.37
N GLY A 21 12.36 -4.93 10.50
CA GLY A 21 13.16 -4.88 9.26
C GLY A 21 12.44 -4.16 8.13
N ASP A 22 11.36 -4.76 7.62
CA ASP A 22 10.73 -4.36 6.36
C ASP A 22 9.29 -3.88 6.57
N CYS A 23 9.12 -2.57 6.69
CA CYS A 23 7.82 -1.96 7.01
C CYS A 23 7.12 -1.44 5.75
N VAL A 24 5.97 -2.03 5.42
CA VAL A 24 5.20 -1.67 4.22
C VAL A 24 3.76 -1.33 4.58
N GLU A 25 3.22 -0.28 3.96
CA GLU A 25 1.79 0.05 3.95
C GLU A 25 1.22 -0.09 2.54
N VAL A 26 0.00 -0.62 2.45
CA VAL A 26 -0.79 -0.67 1.22
C VAL A 26 -1.99 0.26 1.38
N GLY A 27 -2.15 1.17 0.42
CA GLY A 27 -3.23 2.14 0.36
C GLY A 27 -4.24 1.76 -0.71
N HIS A 28 -5.53 1.90 -0.41
CA HIS A 28 -6.60 1.70 -1.38
C HIS A 28 -7.31 3.01 -1.69
N ARG A 29 -7.44 3.31 -2.98
CA ARG A 29 -8.31 4.35 -3.55
C ARG A 29 -9.27 3.70 -4.56
N ALA A 30 -10.26 4.44 -5.05
CA ALA A 30 -11.29 3.91 -5.95
C ALA A 30 -10.71 3.07 -7.11
N ASP A 31 -9.74 3.60 -7.84
CA ASP A 31 -9.16 3.05 -9.06
C ASP A 31 -7.68 2.67 -8.94
N GLN A 32 -7.08 2.86 -7.76
CA GLN A 32 -5.64 2.74 -7.54
C GLN A 32 -5.31 1.96 -6.27
N VAL A 33 -4.15 1.30 -6.30
CA VAL A 33 -3.48 0.71 -5.15
C VAL A 33 -2.14 1.42 -4.99
N LEU A 34 -1.85 1.82 -3.75
CA LEU A 34 -0.62 2.51 -3.40
C LEU A 34 0.22 1.60 -2.49
N VAL A 35 1.54 1.62 -2.67
CA VAL A 35 2.47 0.88 -1.80
C VAL A 35 3.57 1.84 -1.37
N ARG A 36 3.83 1.93 -0.07
CA ARG A 36 4.90 2.79 0.47
C ARG A 36 5.65 2.12 1.61
N ASP A 37 6.86 2.62 1.87
CA ASP A 37 7.60 2.33 3.08
C ASP A 37 6.93 3.04 4.26
N THR A 38 6.56 2.30 5.29
CA THR A 38 5.99 2.88 6.53
C THR A 38 6.95 3.86 7.20
N LYS A 39 8.26 3.62 7.06
CA LYS A 39 9.34 4.40 7.70
C LYS A 39 9.70 5.65 6.91
N ASP A 40 9.40 5.69 5.60
CA ASP A 40 9.69 6.83 4.73
C ASP A 40 8.43 7.28 3.96
N ARG A 41 7.40 7.70 4.70
CA ARG A 41 6.18 8.27 4.10
C ARG A 41 6.44 9.52 3.24
N PRO A 42 7.38 10.44 3.59
CA PRO A 42 7.70 11.58 2.75
C PRO A 42 8.33 11.21 1.40
N GLY A 43 8.98 10.04 1.31
CA GLY A 43 9.50 9.48 0.06
C GLY A 43 8.44 9.16 -1.00
N GLY A 44 7.15 9.17 -0.62
CA GLY A 44 6.03 8.96 -1.51
C GLY A 44 5.56 7.51 -1.58
N ALA A 45 4.75 7.18 -2.60
CA ALA A 45 4.18 5.86 -2.80
C ALA A 45 4.22 5.43 -4.26
N LEU A 46 4.51 4.16 -4.50
CA LEU A 46 4.26 3.53 -5.79
C LEU A 46 2.75 3.44 -6.01
N THR A 47 2.26 4.06 -7.07
CA THR A 47 0.83 4.06 -7.42
C THR A 47 0.60 3.17 -8.63
N VAL A 48 -0.28 2.18 -8.49
CA VAL A 48 -0.60 1.20 -9.52
C VAL A 48 -2.11 1.23 -9.79
N PRO A 49 -2.58 1.26 -11.05
CA PRO A 49 -4.00 1.13 -11.32
C PRO A 49 -4.52 -0.24 -10.85
N ARG A 50 -5.78 -0.27 -10.40
CA ARG A 50 -6.40 -1.46 -9.78
C ARG A 50 -6.35 -2.70 -10.68
N VAL A 51 -6.58 -2.54 -11.99
CA VAL A 51 -6.66 -3.66 -12.94
C VAL A 51 -5.30 -4.37 -13.13
N PRO A 52 -4.20 -3.67 -13.47
CA PRO A 52 -2.86 -4.26 -13.48
C PRO A 52 -2.43 -4.85 -12.14
N TRP A 53 -2.81 -4.24 -11.02
CA TRP A 53 -2.50 -4.77 -9.69
C TRP A 53 -3.15 -6.15 -9.46
N GLN A 54 -4.42 -6.31 -9.83
CA GLN A 54 -5.12 -7.60 -9.74
C GLN A 54 -4.47 -8.63 -10.66
N ALA A 55 -4.17 -8.26 -11.91
CA ALA A 55 -3.50 -9.15 -12.85
C ALA A 55 -2.13 -9.63 -12.33
N LEU A 56 -1.36 -8.76 -11.65
CA LEU A 56 -0.12 -9.15 -11.00
C LEU A 56 -0.37 -10.20 -9.92
N LEU A 57 -1.31 -9.94 -9.00
CA LEU A 57 -1.63 -10.86 -7.90
C LEU A 57 -2.09 -12.24 -8.39
N ASP A 58 -2.81 -12.30 -9.51
CA ASP A 58 -3.22 -13.57 -10.12
C ASP A 58 -2.02 -14.39 -10.65
N GLN A 59 -0.92 -13.74 -10.99
CA GLN A 59 0.31 -14.40 -11.47
C GLN A 59 1.26 -14.81 -10.35
N VAL A 60 1.28 -14.10 -9.21
CA VAL A 60 2.27 -14.31 -8.13
C VAL A 60 1.76 -15.18 -6.98
N ARG A 61 0.87 -16.13 -7.28
CA ARG A 61 0.19 -16.97 -6.28
C ARG A 61 1.07 -18.08 -5.70
#